data_AF-A0A7X2ZGW2-F1
#
_entry.id   AF-A0A7X2ZGW2-F1
#
_cell.length_a   1.000
_cell.length_b   1.000
_cell.length_c   1.000
_cell.angle_alpha   90.00
_cell.angle_beta   90.00
_cell.angle_gamma   90.00
#
_symmetry.space_group_name_H-M   'P 1'
#
loop_
_entity.id
_entity.type
_entity.pdbx_description
1 polymer ?
#
loop_
_entity_poly.entity_id
_entity_poly.type
_entity_poly.pdbx_seq_one_letter_code
_entity_poly.pdbx_strand_id
1 'polypeptide(L)'
;MSSTDVKHSIAGFYYQVMLACKELALLLNMSTSDESYVAVEYGADVRIYDDKDIRMEAKFYNDNTFTRYKEAITHSIYNFFVSFKGSTSQVRYRFKCNVPANVKDLQFFGGWITPTEITEKVKYIKECFVYESVGKDPIKDGEYKSFQTYYDSMYPKKKKPHYKQALIKHLAAQSDPAEYVKYIIPSLIFDDPELARFIQQIDFDFPQAKVSKYESIANLKNSIDLELTKYNGSLTAEERNKIMLLLLEAFLDSTVTADSNVRTIKLADCKAIIANHQTQPLRHFYKDEYQELIKEIEQELSDYEYILRKSEYSEHVDDIMSILIGLKEQLHSDMDHFGADKVLRRFVMARRSYPLEVMRLFQSITEMMVKTNRHDESASVVDVEHLNNMQIGEKLRFSLRTLPAARSARSDANLIMNNFIDHTQENFEMSKAMGGETIIFDTDSDICQLPLDQINNTIIDIYKVKDNKQHQEFYKSFRYRCTKCLKLSFKGKCPFLQELKGD
;
A
#
# COMPACT_ATOMS: atom_id res chain seq x y z
N MET A 1 6.66 27.49 2.09
CA MET A 1 5.27 27.36 1.62
C MET A 1 4.95 25.87 1.60
N SER A 2 4.14 25.45 2.56
CA SER A 2 3.80 24.05 2.85
C SER A 2 2.65 23.59 1.97
N SER A 3 2.94 22.78 0.96
CA SER A 3 1.95 21.91 0.32
C SER A 3 1.78 20.68 1.23
N THR A 4 0.59 20.55 1.80
CA THR A 4 0.18 19.50 2.74
C THR A 4 -0.68 18.47 2.03
N ASP A 5 -0.18 17.87 0.95
CA ASP A 5 -0.81 16.70 0.35
C ASP A 5 0.16 15.51 0.39
N VAL A 6 0.05 14.70 1.44
CA VAL A 6 0.52 13.32 1.40
C VAL A 6 -0.58 12.43 1.99
N LYS A 7 -1.20 11.63 1.12
CA LYS A 7 -1.28 10.16 1.26
C LYS A 7 -1.70 9.54 -0.09
N HIS A 8 -0.88 9.74 -1.13
CA HIS A 8 -0.87 8.86 -2.30
C HIS A 8 0.26 7.86 -2.09
N SER A 9 -0.05 6.62 -1.68
CA SER A 9 0.98 5.57 -1.71
C SER A 9 1.38 5.33 -3.16
N ILE A 10 2.67 5.22 -3.44
CA ILE A 10 3.22 4.87 -4.77
C ILE A 10 2.52 3.63 -5.32
N ALA A 11 2.23 2.65 -4.45
CA ALA A 11 1.51 1.44 -4.81
C ALA A 11 0.01 1.65 -5.13
N GLY A 12 -0.64 2.68 -4.57
CA GLY A 12 -2.01 3.06 -4.95
C GLY A 12 -2.07 3.65 -6.37
N PHE A 13 -1.11 4.52 -6.71
CA PHE A 13 -0.93 5.05 -8.05
C PHE A 13 -0.57 3.94 -9.05
N TYR A 14 0.37 3.05 -8.71
CA TYR A 14 0.73 1.91 -9.54
C TYR A 14 -0.46 1.00 -9.86
N TYR A 15 -1.31 0.70 -8.86
CA TYR A 15 -2.53 -0.08 -9.10
C TYR A 15 -3.47 0.58 -10.11
N GLN A 16 -3.62 1.90 -10.06
CA GLN A 16 -4.50 2.63 -10.98
C GLN A 16 -3.94 2.69 -12.39
N VAL A 17 -2.63 2.85 -12.54
CA VAL A 17 -1.97 2.77 -13.85
C VAL A 17 -2.08 1.35 -14.40
N MET A 18 -1.93 0.31 -13.57
CA MET A 18 -2.18 -1.09 -13.97
C MET A 18 -3.64 -1.32 -14.38
N LEU A 19 -4.59 -0.74 -13.65
CA LEU A 19 -6.01 -0.79 -13.98
C LEU A 19 -6.28 -0.10 -15.33
N ALA A 20 -5.69 1.08 -15.55
CA ALA A 20 -5.77 1.78 -16.83
C ALA A 20 -5.19 0.96 -17.99
N CYS A 21 -4.05 0.29 -17.78
CA CYS A 21 -3.47 -0.63 -18.77
C CYS A 21 -4.43 -1.80 -19.08
N LYS A 22 -5.09 -2.36 -18.06
CA LYS A 22 -6.11 -3.41 -18.24
C LYS A 22 -7.29 -2.93 -19.06
N GLU A 23 -7.81 -1.74 -18.78
CA GLU A 23 -8.95 -1.21 -19.53
C GLU A 23 -8.54 -0.86 -20.97
N LEU A 24 -7.32 -0.36 -21.18
CA LEU A 24 -6.78 -0.09 -22.51
C LEU A 24 -6.59 -1.39 -23.31
N ALA A 25 -6.11 -2.46 -22.67
CA ALA A 25 -6.00 -3.78 -23.30
C ALA A 25 -7.37 -4.37 -23.65
N LEU A 26 -8.41 -4.14 -22.85
CA LEU A 26 -9.77 -4.53 -23.20
C LEU A 26 -10.31 -3.79 -24.43
N LEU A 27 -10.02 -2.49 -24.55
CA LEU A 27 -10.44 -1.69 -25.71
C LEU A 27 -9.90 -2.25 -27.03
N LEU A 28 -8.74 -2.91 -27.04
CA LEU A 28 -8.19 -3.58 -28.24
C LEU A 28 -9.15 -4.62 -28.83
N ASN A 29 -9.92 -5.29 -27.98
CA ASN A 29 -10.84 -6.36 -28.39
C ASN A 29 -12.30 -5.90 -28.48
N MET A 30 -12.64 -4.74 -27.91
CA MET A 30 -14.02 -4.26 -27.81
C MET A 30 -14.32 -3.06 -28.71
N SER A 31 -13.37 -2.15 -28.90
CA SER A 31 -13.59 -0.91 -29.62
C SER A 31 -13.23 -1.05 -31.10
N THR A 32 -13.98 -0.36 -31.95
CA THR A 32 -13.69 -0.25 -33.38
C THR A 32 -13.05 1.10 -33.76
N SER A 33 -12.99 2.05 -32.82
CA SER A 33 -12.46 3.39 -33.02
C SER A 33 -11.03 3.51 -32.49
N ASP A 34 -10.11 3.99 -33.33
CA ASP A 34 -8.73 4.29 -32.92
C ASP A 34 -8.63 5.52 -32.00
N GLU A 35 -9.69 6.34 -31.93
CA GLU A 35 -9.80 7.50 -31.04
C GLU A 35 -10.24 7.14 -29.62
N SER A 36 -10.68 5.90 -29.39
CA SER A 36 -10.96 5.39 -28.05
C SER A 36 -9.72 5.48 -27.18
N TYR A 37 -9.88 5.79 -25.89
CA TYR A 37 -8.73 6.06 -25.02
C TYR A 37 -8.98 5.64 -23.58
N VAL A 38 -7.88 5.51 -22.84
CA VAL A 38 -7.90 5.42 -21.38
C VAL A 38 -7.05 6.53 -20.81
N ALA A 39 -7.53 7.16 -19.74
CA ALA A 39 -6.84 8.23 -19.06
C ALA A 39 -6.77 8.02 -17.54
N VAL A 40 -5.73 8.56 -16.91
CA VAL A 40 -5.52 8.59 -15.46
C VAL A 40 -5.42 10.03 -14.99
N GLU A 41 -6.33 10.46 -14.11
CA GLU A 41 -6.38 11.82 -13.59
C GLU A 41 -5.52 11.96 -12.30
N TYR A 42 -4.85 13.10 -12.12
CA TYR A 42 -4.21 13.47 -10.85
C TYR A 42 -5.29 13.57 -9.78
N GLY A 43 -5.27 12.67 -8.79
CA GLY A 43 -6.42 12.49 -7.88
C GLY A 43 -7.02 11.08 -7.93
N ALA A 44 -6.46 10.23 -8.80
CA ALA A 44 -6.54 8.77 -8.69
C ALA A 44 -7.79 8.13 -9.36
N ASP A 45 -8.31 8.76 -10.43
CA ASP A 45 -9.46 8.25 -11.21
C ASP A 45 -9.02 7.74 -12.60
N VAL A 46 -9.65 6.66 -13.08
CA VAL A 46 -9.43 6.09 -14.42
C VAL A 46 -10.63 6.41 -15.30
N ARG A 47 -10.39 7.06 -16.44
CA ARG A 47 -11.41 7.38 -17.44
C ARG A 47 -11.24 6.53 -18.68
N ILE A 48 -12.31 5.95 -19.19
CA ILE A 48 -12.32 5.11 -20.38
C ILE A 48 -13.30 5.75 -21.36
N TYR A 49 -12.89 5.92 -22.60
CA TYR A 49 -13.75 6.43 -23.65
C TYR A 49 -13.84 5.42 -24.80
N ASP A 50 -15.04 4.89 -25.02
CA ASP A 50 -15.39 3.97 -26.12
C ASP A 50 -16.87 4.15 -26.48
N ASP A 51 -17.17 5.12 -27.36
CA ASP A 51 -18.51 5.66 -27.68
C ASP A 51 -19.34 6.18 -26.48
N LYS A 52 -18.94 5.83 -25.25
CA LYS A 52 -19.43 6.24 -23.95
C LYS A 52 -18.23 6.63 -23.09
N ASP A 53 -18.43 7.62 -22.23
CA ASP A 53 -17.43 8.08 -21.28
C ASP A 53 -17.66 7.37 -19.93
N ILE A 54 -16.78 6.46 -19.56
CA ILE A 54 -16.83 5.74 -18.28
C ILE A 54 -15.80 6.35 -17.34
N ARG A 55 -16.24 6.86 -16.19
CA ARG A 55 -15.38 7.40 -15.14
C ARG A 55 -15.35 6.43 -13.97
N MET A 56 -14.18 5.90 -13.65
CA MET A 56 -13.98 4.87 -12.65
C MET A 56 -13.16 5.39 -11.48
N GLU A 57 -13.69 5.21 -10.28
CA GLU A 57 -12.98 5.46 -9.03
C GLU A 57 -12.74 4.13 -8.30
N ALA A 58 -11.47 3.81 -8.05
CA ALA A 58 -11.07 2.55 -7.42
C ALA A 58 -10.41 2.79 -6.06
N LYS A 59 -10.93 2.15 -5.00
CA LYS A 59 -10.46 2.32 -3.62
C LYS A 59 -10.06 0.98 -2.97
N PHE A 60 -9.02 1.01 -2.15
CA PHE A 60 -8.67 -0.11 -1.26
C PHE A 60 -9.16 0.15 0.16
N TYR A 61 -9.75 -0.88 0.77
CA TYR A 61 -10.17 -0.91 2.16
C TYR A 61 -9.36 -1.97 2.91
N ASN A 62 -8.99 -1.61 4.14
CA ASN A 62 -8.34 -2.53 5.07
C ASN A 62 -9.37 -3.48 5.71
N ASP A 63 -10.62 -3.02 5.86
CA ASP A 63 -11.73 -3.82 6.39
C ASP A 63 -12.02 -5.06 5.54
N ASN A 64 -12.73 -6.04 6.10
CA ASN A 64 -13.10 -7.26 5.36
C ASN A 64 -14.38 -7.13 4.52
N THR A 65 -15.18 -6.09 4.78
CA THR A 65 -16.42 -5.84 4.04
C THR A 65 -16.63 -4.34 3.84
N PHE A 66 -17.29 -4.01 2.74
CA PHE A 66 -17.68 -2.67 2.37
C PHE A 66 -19.08 -2.34 2.89
N THR A 67 -19.29 -1.14 3.44
CA THR A 67 -20.63 -0.68 3.86
C THR A 67 -20.97 0.65 3.20
N ARG A 68 -22.27 0.92 3.00
CA ARG A 68 -22.73 2.17 2.37
C ARG A 68 -22.41 3.44 3.17
N TYR A 69 -21.95 3.29 4.42
CA TYR A 69 -21.57 4.41 5.30
C TYR A 69 -20.06 4.71 5.32
N LYS A 70 -19.26 4.05 4.48
CA LYS A 70 -17.83 4.37 4.35
C LYS A 70 -17.66 5.76 3.72
N GLU A 71 -16.79 6.57 4.31
CA GLU A 71 -16.56 7.97 3.86
C GLU A 71 -16.12 8.06 2.40
N ALA A 72 -15.28 7.14 1.94
CA ALA A 72 -14.77 7.16 0.58
C ALA A 72 -15.88 7.05 -0.48
N ILE A 73 -16.93 6.23 -0.31
CA ILE A 73 -18.00 6.16 -1.32
C ILE A 73 -18.91 7.37 -1.29
N THR A 74 -19.07 7.98 -0.11
CA THR A 74 -19.80 9.24 0.04
C THR A 74 -19.13 10.35 -0.77
N HIS A 75 -17.80 10.44 -0.64
CA HIS A 75 -17.01 11.38 -1.42
C HIS A 75 -17.05 11.07 -2.92
N SER A 76 -16.92 9.80 -3.31
CA SER A 76 -17.01 9.36 -4.72
C SER A 76 -18.35 9.72 -5.36
N ILE A 77 -19.47 9.45 -4.67
CA ILE A 77 -20.81 9.79 -5.16
C ILE A 77 -20.97 11.30 -5.35
N TYR A 78 -20.45 12.11 -4.43
CA TYR A 78 -20.46 13.56 -4.56
C TYR A 78 -19.64 14.03 -5.77
N ASN A 79 -18.43 13.50 -5.96
CA ASN A 79 -17.57 13.84 -7.09
C ASN A 79 -18.20 13.42 -8.44
N PHE A 80 -18.76 12.21 -8.51
CA PHE A 80 -19.52 11.73 -9.66
C PHE A 80 -20.69 12.67 -10.00
N PHE A 81 -21.40 13.17 -8.99
CA PHE A 81 -22.51 14.09 -9.23
C PHE A 81 -22.04 15.46 -9.74
N VAL A 82 -21.00 16.03 -9.14
CA VAL A 82 -20.41 17.30 -9.61
C VAL A 82 -19.95 17.18 -11.07
N SER A 83 -19.31 16.06 -11.39
CA SER A 83 -18.93 15.68 -12.76
C SER A 83 -20.14 15.55 -13.69
N PHE A 84 -21.22 14.91 -13.22
CA PHE A 84 -22.44 14.69 -13.99
C PHE A 84 -23.10 15.98 -14.45
N LYS A 85 -23.10 17.02 -13.59
CA LYS A 85 -23.71 18.33 -13.91
C LYS A 85 -23.06 19.04 -15.09
N GLY A 86 -21.79 18.77 -15.36
CA GLY A 86 -21.05 19.33 -16.51
C GLY A 86 -20.93 18.39 -17.71
N SER A 87 -21.56 17.21 -17.67
CA SER A 87 -21.31 16.12 -18.61
C SER A 87 -22.48 15.81 -19.55
N THR A 88 -22.20 15.07 -20.63
CA THR A 88 -23.24 14.58 -21.55
C THR A 88 -24.06 13.44 -20.92
N SER A 89 -25.24 13.13 -21.48
CA SER A 89 -26.13 12.08 -20.98
C SER A 89 -25.58 10.65 -21.08
N GLN A 90 -24.44 10.46 -21.74
CA GLN A 90 -23.83 9.16 -22.01
C GLN A 90 -22.71 8.77 -21.04
N VAL A 91 -22.43 9.60 -20.02
CA VAL A 91 -21.43 9.25 -19.00
C VAL A 91 -21.93 8.13 -18.11
N ARG A 92 -21.04 7.18 -17.79
CA ARG A 92 -21.23 6.12 -16.81
C ARG A 92 -20.19 6.27 -15.70
N TYR A 93 -20.60 6.02 -14.48
CA TYR A 93 -19.75 6.12 -13.30
C TYR A 93 -19.58 4.73 -12.70
N ARG A 94 -18.35 4.32 -12.39
CA ARG A 94 -18.08 3.02 -11.79
C ARG A 94 -17.29 3.19 -10.49
N PHE A 95 -17.85 2.70 -9.40
CA PHE A 95 -17.11 2.58 -8.15
C PHE A 95 -16.60 1.15 -7.99
N LYS A 96 -15.31 0.98 -7.73
CA LYS A 96 -14.67 -0.33 -7.55
C LYS A 96 -13.91 -0.40 -6.23
N CYS A 97 -13.96 -1.54 -5.54
CA CYS A 97 -13.08 -1.76 -4.40
C CYS A 97 -12.60 -3.21 -4.28
N ASN A 98 -11.76 -3.49 -3.27
CA ASN A 98 -11.11 -4.78 -3.06
C ASN A 98 -11.85 -5.71 -2.07
N VAL A 99 -13.02 -5.31 -1.57
CA VAL A 99 -13.74 -6.03 -0.50
C VAL A 99 -15.21 -6.22 -0.88
N PRO A 100 -15.83 -7.35 -0.48
CA PRO A 100 -17.23 -7.61 -0.77
C PRO A 100 -18.14 -6.62 -0.03
N ALA A 101 -19.29 -6.31 -0.60
CA ALA A 101 -20.34 -5.59 0.11
C ALA A 101 -20.78 -6.39 1.35
N ASN A 102 -21.02 -5.68 2.45
CA ASN A 102 -21.50 -6.27 3.69
C ASN A 102 -22.89 -6.87 3.48
N VAL A 103 -23.17 -7.99 4.15
CA VAL A 103 -24.44 -8.73 4.02
C VAL A 103 -25.67 -7.84 4.17
N LYS A 104 -25.61 -6.83 5.05
CA LYS A 104 -26.72 -5.89 5.27
C LYS A 104 -26.99 -4.93 4.10
N ASP A 105 -25.97 -4.67 3.28
CA ASP A 105 -26.03 -3.73 2.16
C ASP A 105 -26.04 -4.45 0.79
N LEU A 106 -25.93 -5.79 0.76
CA LEU A 106 -25.90 -6.58 -0.48
C LEU A 106 -27.12 -6.33 -1.37
N GLN A 107 -28.32 -6.37 -0.80
CA GLN A 107 -29.55 -6.10 -1.55
C GLN A 107 -29.59 -4.65 -2.05
N PHE A 108 -29.14 -3.71 -1.21
CA PHE A 108 -29.14 -2.30 -1.54
C PHE A 108 -28.27 -2.00 -2.78
N PHE A 109 -27.06 -2.55 -2.84
CA PHE A 109 -26.17 -2.37 -3.99
C PHE A 109 -26.53 -3.27 -5.18
N GLY A 110 -26.93 -4.52 -4.94
CA GLY A 110 -27.38 -5.44 -6.00
C GLY A 110 -28.65 -4.98 -6.72
N GLY A 111 -29.51 -4.25 -6.02
CA GLY A 111 -30.75 -3.66 -6.56
C GLY A 111 -30.60 -2.20 -7.02
N TRP A 112 -29.37 -1.68 -7.20
CA TRP A 112 -29.13 -0.25 -7.41
C TRP A 112 -29.92 0.37 -8.59
N ILE A 113 -30.06 -0.36 -9.69
CA ILE A 113 -30.71 0.12 -10.93
C ILE A 113 -32.21 -0.23 -10.96
N THR A 114 -32.74 -0.90 -9.94
CA THR A 114 -34.14 -1.35 -9.93
C THR A 114 -35.10 -0.19 -9.63
N PRO A 115 -36.07 0.14 -10.50
CA PRO A 115 -36.93 1.33 -10.36
C PRO A 115 -37.75 1.39 -9.07
N THR A 116 -38.06 0.22 -8.48
CA THR A 116 -38.92 0.11 -7.29
C THR A 116 -38.28 0.64 -6.00
N GLU A 117 -36.96 0.86 -5.97
CA GLU A 117 -36.23 1.35 -4.78
C GLU A 117 -35.65 2.77 -4.96
N ILE A 118 -36.00 3.48 -6.04
CA ILE A 118 -35.36 4.76 -6.41
C ILE A 118 -35.42 5.80 -5.28
N THR A 119 -36.48 5.82 -4.48
CA THR A 119 -36.65 6.74 -3.34
C THR A 119 -35.60 6.53 -2.24
N GLU A 120 -35.26 5.27 -1.93
CA GLU A 120 -34.21 4.98 -0.94
C GLU A 120 -32.84 5.40 -1.49
N LYS A 121 -32.59 5.20 -2.78
CA LYS A 121 -31.33 5.61 -3.42
C LYS A 121 -31.21 7.14 -3.47
N VAL A 122 -32.28 7.85 -3.82
CA VAL A 122 -32.34 9.32 -3.78
C VAL A 122 -32.04 9.84 -2.38
N LYS A 123 -32.62 9.23 -1.34
CA LYS A 123 -32.33 9.56 0.06
C LYS A 123 -30.85 9.35 0.37
N TYR A 124 -30.27 8.23 -0.03
CA TYR A 124 -28.86 7.93 0.17
C TYR A 124 -27.93 8.94 -0.53
N ILE A 125 -28.23 9.33 -1.78
CA ILE A 125 -27.46 10.38 -2.48
C ILE A 125 -27.52 11.72 -1.71
N LYS A 126 -28.70 12.11 -1.21
CA LYS A 126 -28.85 13.31 -0.36
C LYS A 126 -28.05 13.20 0.93
N GLU A 127 -27.99 12.02 1.56
CA GLU A 127 -27.13 11.76 2.72
C GLU A 127 -25.65 11.97 2.39
N CYS A 128 -25.19 11.50 1.23
CA CYS A 128 -23.83 11.74 0.77
C CYS A 128 -23.55 13.23 0.56
N PHE A 129 -24.48 13.97 -0.05
CA PHE A 129 -24.32 15.41 -0.28
C PHE A 129 -24.26 16.21 1.03
N VAL A 130 -25.11 15.87 2.01
CA VAL A 130 -25.05 16.46 3.35
C VAL A 130 -23.68 16.22 3.97
N TYR A 131 -23.21 14.96 3.96
CA TYR A 131 -21.94 14.59 4.58
C TYR A 131 -20.73 15.38 4.05
N GLU A 132 -20.70 15.64 2.74
CA GLU A 132 -19.66 16.44 2.07
C GLU A 132 -19.84 17.95 2.27
N SER A 133 -21.10 18.40 2.34
CA SER A 133 -21.44 19.83 2.44
C SER A 133 -21.20 20.42 3.83
N VAL A 134 -21.44 19.66 4.90
CA VAL A 134 -21.35 20.16 6.28
C VAL A 134 -19.93 20.56 6.71
N GLY A 135 -18.91 20.15 5.96
CA GLY A 135 -17.52 20.59 6.17
C GLY A 135 -17.16 21.89 5.44
N LYS A 136 -18.07 22.46 4.63
CA LYS A 136 -17.82 23.58 3.72
C LYS A 136 -18.70 24.79 4.08
N ASP A 137 -18.18 25.99 3.83
CA ASP A 137 -18.97 27.21 4.03
C ASP A 137 -20.01 27.37 2.91
N PRO A 138 -21.20 27.93 3.21
CA PRO A 138 -21.62 28.51 4.50
C PRO A 138 -22.21 27.50 5.49
N ILE A 139 -22.39 26.22 5.11
CA ILE A 139 -23.12 25.23 5.91
C ILE A 139 -22.39 24.90 7.22
N LYS A 140 -21.06 24.79 7.16
CA LYS A 140 -20.19 24.50 8.30
C LYS A 140 -20.43 25.47 9.45
N ASP A 141 -20.39 26.76 9.17
CA ASP A 141 -20.53 27.82 10.18
C ASP A 141 -22.00 28.22 10.45
N GLY A 142 -22.92 27.81 9.58
CA GLY A 142 -24.36 28.02 9.72
C GLY A 142 -25.07 26.81 10.33
N GLU A 143 -25.89 26.12 9.53
CA GLU A 143 -26.80 25.06 9.98
C GLU A 143 -26.09 23.90 10.70
N TYR A 144 -24.89 23.51 10.24
CA TYR A 144 -24.17 22.42 10.88
C TYR A 144 -23.71 22.78 12.30
N LYS A 145 -23.21 24.00 12.50
CA LYS A 145 -22.85 24.51 13.82
C LYS A 145 -24.06 24.63 14.76
N SER A 146 -25.21 25.02 14.23
CA SER A 146 -26.48 25.02 14.97
C SER A 146 -26.86 23.61 15.42
N PHE A 147 -26.73 22.61 14.53
CA PHE A 147 -26.96 21.22 14.87
C PHE A 147 -25.98 20.70 15.92
N GLN A 148 -24.69 21.03 15.82
CA GLN A 148 -23.69 20.64 16.82
C GLN A 148 -24.04 21.17 18.21
N THR A 149 -24.42 22.46 18.29
CA THR A 149 -24.84 23.11 19.53
C THR A 149 -26.09 22.44 20.12
N TYR A 150 -27.09 22.15 19.29
CA TYR A 150 -28.27 21.39 19.69
C TYR A 150 -27.90 19.98 20.20
N TYR A 151 -27.05 19.26 19.46
CA TYR A 151 -26.65 17.89 19.81
C TYR A 151 -25.92 17.84 21.15
N ASP A 152 -25.00 18.78 21.41
CA ASP A 152 -24.26 18.86 22.66
C ASP A 152 -25.18 19.15 23.86
N SER A 153 -26.20 19.99 23.65
CA SER A 153 -27.21 20.27 24.68
C SER A 153 -28.02 19.04 25.06
N MET A 154 -28.32 18.17 24.09
CA MET A 154 -29.10 16.94 24.29
C MET A 154 -28.24 15.78 24.84
N TYR A 155 -26.93 15.79 24.57
CA TYR A 155 -26.00 14.72 24.95
C TYR A 155 -24.71 15.24 25.63
N PRO A 156 -24.81 15.99 26.75
CA PRO A 156 -23.67 16.71 27.35
C PRO A 156 -22.55 15.82 27.90
N LYS A 157 -22.78 14.50 28.04
CA LYS A 157 -21.80 13.55 28.58
C LYS A 157 -20.91 12.87 27.52
N LYS A 158 -21.14 13.11 26.22
CA LYS A 158 -20.32 12.51 25.14
C LYS A 158 -19.06 13.34 24.89
N LYS A 159 -17.90 12.83 25.31
CA LYS A 159 -16.60 13.52 25.18
C LYS A 159 -16.10 13.72 23.74
N LYS A 160 -16.59 12.93 22.76
CA LYS A 160 -16.23 13.02 21.32
C LYS A 160 -17.40 12.59 20.42
N PRO A 161 -18.37 13.46 20.12
CA PRO A 161 -19.49 13.10 19.27
C PRO A 161 -19.08 12.95 17.80
N HIS A 162 -19.54 11.88 17.14
CA HIS A 162 -19.45 11.77 15.68
C HIS A 162 -20.59 12.58 15.03
N TYR A 163 -20.45 13.91 15.00
CA TYR A 163 -21.52 14.82 14.61
C TYR A 163 -22.11 14.56 13.21
N LYS A 164 -21.28 14.28 12.19
CA LYS A 164 -21.78 13.96 10.84
C LYS A 164 -22.73 12.76 10.85
N GLN A 165 -22.34 11.67 11.51
CA GLN A 165 -23.16 10.46 11.61
C GLN A 165 -24.42 10.70 12.44
N ALA A 166 -24.31 11.52 13.50
CA ALA A 166 -25.46 11.92 14.31
C ALA A 166 -26.46 12.75 13.51
N LEU A 167 -25.99 13.67 12.66
CA LEU A 167 -26.83 14.47 11.78
C LEU A 167 -27.57 13.59 10.77
N ILE A 168 -26.86 12.68 10.08
CA ILE A 168 -27.51 11.76 9.12
C ILE A 168 -28.60 10.93 9.80
N LYS A 169 -28.35 10.42 11.02
CA LYS A 169 -29.37 9.71 11.80
C LYS A 169 -30.54 10.60 12.20
N HIS A 170 -30.27 11.84 12.58
CA HIS A 170 -31.30 12.82 12.92
C HIS A 170 -32.19 13.11 11.72
N LEU A 171 -31.60 13.41 10.55
CA LEU A 171 -32.33 13.67 9.30
C LEU A 171 -33.11 12.45 8.84
N ALA A 172 -32.55 11.25 8.97
CA ALA A 172 -33.21 10.01 8.57
C ALA A 172 -34.47 9.70 9.41
N ALA A 173 -34.56 10.24 10.62
CA ALA A 173 -35.73 10.13 11.50
C ALA A 173 -36.80 11.20 11.20
N GLN A 174 -36.48 12.25 10.43
CA GLN A 174 -37.43 13.24 9.99
C GLN A 174 -38.28 12.71 8.84
N SER A 175 -39.56 13.11 8.79
CA SER A 175 -40.47 12.73 7.72
C SER A 175 -40.38 13.64 6.50
N ASP A 176 -39.87 14.86 6.66
CA ASP A 176 -39.78 15.87 5.61
C ASP A 176 -38.42 15.79 4.87
N PRO A 177 -38.40 15.45 3.57
CA PRO A 177 -37.19 15.44 2.76
C PRO A 177 -36.53 16.82 2.60
N ALA A 178 -37.25 17.93 2.80
CA ALA A 178 -36.70 19.28 2.71
C ALA A 178 -35.65 19.57 3.79
N GLU A 179 -35.67 18.84 4.91
CA GLU A 179 -34.69 18.97 5.98
C GLU A 179 -33.26 18.65 5.52
N TYR A 180 -33.09 17.75 4.54
CA TYR A 180 -31.78 17.45 3.98
C TYR A 180 -31.16 18.65 3.26
N VAL A 181 -31.99 19.42 2.54
CA VAL A 181 -31.55 20.53 1.68
C VAL A 181 -30.88 21.64 2.51
N LYS A 182 -31.31 21.85 3.76
CA LYS A 182 -30.73 22.85 4.68
C LYS A 182 -29.24 22.62 4.96
N TYR A 183 -28.77 21.37 4.87
CA TYR A 183 -27.39 20.99 5.15
C TYR A 183 -26.56 20.75 3.89
N ILE A 184 -27.06 21.13 2.72
CA ILE A 184 -26.36 20.98 1.44
C ILE A 184 -25.90 22.35 0.95
N ILE A 185 -24.68 22.44 0.41
CA ILE A 185 -24.15 23.71 -0.10
C ILE A 185 -25.08 24.28 -1.20
N PRO A 186 -25.39 25.59 -1.18
CA PRO A 186 -26.34 26.19 -2.14
C PRO A 186 -25.93 26.07 -3.61
N SER A 187 -24.62 25.91 -3.88
CA SER A 187 -24.09 25.72 -5.24
C SER A 187 -24.47 24.36 -5.84
N LEU A 188 -24.88 23.39 -5.02
CA LEU A 188 -25.29 22.05 -5.45
C LEU A 188 -26.80 22.03 -5.73
N ILE A 189 -27.21 22.51 -6.90
CA ILE A 189 -28.61 22.57 -7.32
C ILE A 189 -29.02 21.21 -7.90
N PHE A 190 -30.12 20.60 -7.45
CA PHE A 190 -30.64 19.35 -8.03
C PHE A 190 -32.14 19.17 -7.77
N ASP A 191 -32.78 18.28 -8.54
CA ASP A 191 -34.14 17.78 -8.30
C ASP A 191 -34.18 16.24 -8.30
N ASP A 192 -35.26 15.66 -7.75
CA ASP A 192 -35.39 14.21 -7.64
C ASP A 192 -35.36 13.48 -9.01
N PRO A 193 -35.98 13.99 -10.09
CA PRO A 193 -35.81 13.43 -11.44
C PRO A 193 -34.36 13.43 -11.95
N GLU A 194 -33.58 14.48 -11.66
CA GLU A 194 -32.17 14.54 -11.99
C GLU A 194 -31.36 13.52 -11.19
N LEU A 195 -31.61 13.40 -9.88
CA LEU A 195 -30.98 12.37 -9.07
C LEU A 195 -31.31 10.96 -9.58
N ALA A 196 -32.54 10.73 -10.02
CA ALA A 196 -32.93 9.44 -10.60
C ALA A 196 -32.14 9.12 -11.88
N ARG A 197 -31.92 10.11 -12.76
CA ARG A 197 -31.06 9.95 -13.95
C ARG A 197 -29.61 9.69 -13.58
N PHE A 198 -29.09 10.40 -12.58
CA PHE A 198 -27.73 10.20 -12.09
C PHE A 198 -27.53 8.80 -11.50
N ILE A 199 -28.47 8.30 -10.70
CA ILE A 199 -28.45 6.96 -10.11
C ILE A 199 -28.33 5.88 -11.19
N GLN A 200 -29.07 6.02 -12.30
CA GLN A 200 -29.03 5.08 -13.43
C GLN A 200 -27.69 5.02 -14.17
N GLN A 201 -26.80 5.99 -13.94
CA GLN A 201 -25.47 6.04 -14.53
C GLN A 201 -24.37 5.46 -13.64
N ILE A 202 -24.66 5.14 -12.36
CA ILE A 202 -23.67 4.60 -11.41
C ILE A 202 -23.75 3.07 -11.37
N ASP A 203 -22.59 2.43 -11.47
CA ASP A 203 -22.38 1.00 -11.31
C ASP A 203 -21.42 0.74 -10.14
N PHE A 204 -21.65 -0.33 -9.38
CA PHE A 204 -20.77 -0.77 -8.30
C PHE A 204 -20.15 -2.14 -8.61
N ASP A 205 -18.83 -2.23 -8.54
CA ASP A 205 -18.06 -3.45 -8.76
C ASP A 205 -17.42 -3.91 -7.44
N PHE A 206 -18.10 -4.83 -6.75
CA PHE A 206 -17.66 -5.45 -5.51
C PHE A 206 -17.23 -6.90 -5.76
N PRO A 207 -16.03 -7.32 -5.31
CA PRO A 207 -15.61 -8.71 -5.42
C PRO A 207 -16.44 -9.62 -4.50
N GLN A 208 -16.43 -10.92 -4.76
CA GLN A 208 -17.13 -11.93 -3.92
C GLN A 208 -16.43 -12.17 -2.57
N ALA A 209 -15.11 -11.96 -2.53
CA ALA A 209 -14.27 -12.10 -1.33
C ALA A 209 -13.27 -10.96 -1.27
N LYS A 210 -12.67 -10.72 -0.09
CA LYS A 210 -11.61 -9.72 0.06
C LYS A 210 -10.42 -10.15 -0.79
N VAL A 211 -10.01 -9.27 -1.68
CA VAL A 211 -8.84 -9.42 -2.53
C VAL A 211 -7.73 -8.57 -1.94
N SER A 212 -6.55 -9.16 -1.74
CA SER A 212 -5.40 -8.38 -1.29
C SER A 212 -4.97 -7.41 -2.40
N LYS A 213 -4.23 -6.36 -2.03
CA LYS A 213 -3.70 -5.40 -3.03
C LYS A 213 -2.80 -6.11 -4.05
N TYR A 214 -2.02 -7.08 -3.59
CA TYR A 214 -1.13 -7.90 -4.43
C TYR A 214 -1.91 -8.80 -5.38
N GLU A 215 -2.89 -9.55 -4.85
CA GLU A 215 -3.74 -10.41 -5.67
C GLU A 215 -4.51 -9.59 -6.72
N SER A 216 -4.93 -8.38 -6.37
CA SER A 216 -5.57 -7.46 -7.30
C SER A 216 -4.63 -7.06 -8.46
N ILE A 217 -3.36 -6.76 -8.17
CA ILE A 217 -2.36 -6.44 -9.20
C ILE A 217 -2.06 -7.67 -10.07
N ALA A 218 -1.88 -8.85 -9.47
CA ALA A 218 -1.63 -10.08 -10.20
C ALA A 218 -2.80 -10.42 -11.15
N ASN A 219 -4.04 -10.27 -10.67
CA ASN A 219 -5.24 -10.45 -11.47
C ASN A 219 -5.34 -9.45 -12.64
N LEU A 220 -4.91 -8.19 -12.44
CA LEU A 220 -4.82 -7.21 -13.51
C LEU A 220 -3.78 -7.61 -14.56
N LYS A 221 -2.57 -8.04 -14.15
CA LYS A 221 -1.53 -8.53 -15.07
C LYS A 221 -2.02 -9.71 -15.89
N ASN A 222 -2.66 -10.70 -15.25
CA ASN A 222 -3.24 -11.86 -15.93
C ASN A 222 -4.35 -11.46 -16.90
N SER A 223 -5.18 -10.47 -16.54
CA SER A 223 -6.23 -9.96 -17.42
C SER A 223 -5.64 -9.28 -18.66
N ILE A 224 -4.59 -8.47 -18.48
CA ILE A 224 -3.87 -7.83 -19.60
C ILE A 224 -3.26 -8.90 -20.50
N ASP A 225 -2.58 -9.90 -19.95
CA ASP A 225 -1.97 -11.00 -20.71
C ASP A 225 -3.01 -11.74 -21.56
N LEU A 226 -4.18 -12.01 -20.97
CA LEU A 226 -5.28 -12.68 -21.64
C LEU A 226 -5.90 -11.83 -22.76
N GLU A 227 -6.09 -10.53 -22.56
CA GLU A 227 -6.61 -9.62 -23.59
C GLU A 227 -5.60 -9.39 -24.73
N LEU A 228 -4.30 -9.28 -24.42
CA LEU A 228 -3.24 -9.22 -25.42
C LEU A 228 -3.18 -10.52 -26.24
N THR A 229 -3.36 -11.68 -25.60
CA THR A 229 -3.40 -12.98 -26.28
C THR A 229 -4.60 -13.08 -27.23
N LYS A 230 -5.78 -12.57 -26.82
CA LYS A 230 -6.96 -12.51 -27.69
C LYS A 230 -6.75 -11.60 -28.90
N TYR A 231 -6.15 -10.44 -28.68
CA TYR A 231 -5.90 -9.45 -29.73
C TYR A 231 -4.85 -9.95 -30.74
N ASN A 232 -3.75 -10.52 -30.25
CA ASN A 232 -2.70 -11.10 -31.06
C ASN A 232 -2.12 -12.38 -30.45
N GLY A 233 -2.63 -13.52 -30.90
CA GLY A 233 -2.22 -14.84 -30.43
C GLY A 233 -0.81 -15.28 -30.85
N SER A 234 -0.11 -14.54 -31.71
CA SER A 234 1.27 -14.87 -32.09
C SER A 234 2.31 -14.37 -31.09
N LEU A 235 1.93 -13.47 -30.16
CA LEU A 235 2.84 -12.92 -29.17
C LEU A 235 3.24 -13.99 -28.15
N THR A 236 4.53 -14.11 -27.87
CA THR A 236 5.06 -14.94 -26.78
C THR A 236 4.80 -14.32 -25.41
N ALA A 237 4.96 -15.10 -24.33
CA ALA A 237 4.78 -14.59 -22.97
C ALA A 237 5.76 -13.46 -22.63
N GLU A 238 7.01 -13.54 -23.12
CA GLU A 238 8.01 -12.49 -22.92
C GLU A 238 7.64 -11.21 -23.66
N GLU A 239 7.18 -11.32 -24.91
CA GLU A 239 6.72 -10.17 -25.70
C GLU A 239 5.51 -9.49 -25.07
N ARG A 240 4.53 -10.26 -24.55
CA ARG A 240 3.37 -9.69 -23.85
C ARG A 240 3.78 -8.99 -22.56
N ASN A 241 4.71 -9.55 -21.79
CA ASN A 241 5.26 -8.89 -20.61
C ASN A 241 5.98 -7.59 -20.98
N LYS A 242 6.77 -7.58 -22.06
CA LYS A 242 7.43 -6.36 -22.56
C LYS A 242 6.41 -5.30 -22.99
N ILE A 243 5.35 -5.69 -23.72
CA ILE A 243 4.27 -4.78 -24.12
C ILE A 243 3.58 -4.19 -22.90
N MET A 244 3.27 -4.99 -21.87
CA MET A 244 2.69 -4.50 -20.63
C MET A 244 3.57 -3.44 -19.96
N LEU A 245 4.89 -3.66 -19.91
CA LEU A 245 5.84 -2.68 -19.39
C LEU A 245 5.88 -1.41 -20.24
N LEU A 246 5.84 -1.52 -21.57
CA LEU A 246 5.80 -0.37 -22.48
C LEU A 246 4.50 0.44 -22.33
N LEU A 247 3.36 -0.21 -22.08
CA LEU A 247 2.10 0.46 -21.77
C LEU A 247 2.17 1.21 -20.44
N LEU A 248 2.79 0.62 -19.41
CA LEU A 248 3.05 1.30 -18.15
C LEU A 248 3.93 2.54 -18.36
N GLU A 249 5.01 2.43 -19.14
CA GLU A 249 5.86 3.58 -19.47
C GLU A 249 5.07 4.65 -20.23
N ALA A 250 4.22 4.27 -21.17
CA ALA A 250 3.41 5.22 -21.91
C ALA A 250 2.53 6.07 -20.97
N PHE A 251 1.86 5.45 -19.98
CA PHE A 251 1.13 6.20 -18.96
C PHE A 251 2.03 7.02 -18.03
N LEU A 252 3.24 6.54 -17.73
CA LEU A 252 4.22 7.32 -16.96
C LEU A 252 4.68 8.57 -17.73
N ASP A 253 4.93 8.42 -19.03
CA ASP A 253 5.51 9.41 -19.95
C ASP A 253 4.48 10.40 -20.52
N SER A 254 3.19 10.05 -20.53
CA SER A 254 2.08 10.85 -21.06
C SER A 254 1.79 12.18 -20.30
N THR A 255 2.78 12.75 -19.61
CA THR A 255 2.65 13.93 -18.75
C THR A 255 2.89 15.27 -19.44
N VAL A 256 2.80 15.36 -20.77
CA VAL A 256 3.02 16.66 -21.44
C VAL A 256 2.09 16.89 -22.64
N THR A 257 0.93 17.46 -22.36
CA THR A 257 0.28 18.44 -23.25
C THR A 257 -0.32 19.55 -22.39
N ALA A 258 -0.35 20.77 -22.94
CA ALA A 258 -0.53 22.05 -22.22
C ALA A 258 -1.85 22.25 -21.44
N ASP A 259 -2.72 21.24 -21.37
CA ASP A 259 -3.95 21.23 -20.56
C ASP A 259 -3.88 20.12 -19.48
N SER A 260 -3.50 20.56 -18.27
CA SER A 260 -3.82 20.05 -16.92
C SER A 260 -4.03 18.54 -16.66
N ASN A 261 -3.21 17.98 -15.75
CA ASN A 261 -3.54 16.93 -14.78
C ASN A 261 -4.05 15.55 -15.24
N VAL A 262 -4.12 15.25 -16.55
CA VAL A 262 -4.67 13.98 -17.06
C VAL A 262 -3.69 13.27 -17.99
N ARG A 263 -3.37 12.01 -17.71
CA ARG A 263 -2.48 11.13 -18.49
C ARG A 263 -3.32 10.28 -19.43
N THR A 264 -3.27 10.52 -20.74
CA THR A 264 -4.15 9.84 -21.72
C THR A 264 -3.36 9.02 -22.71
N ILE A 265 -3.80 7.78 -22.96
CA ILE A 265 -3.27 6.90 -24.01
C ILE A 265 -4.41 6.47 -24.92
N LYS A 266 -4.28 6.72 -26.24
CA LYS A 266 -5.26 6.31 -27.23
C LYS A 266 -5.04 4.86 -27.67
N LEU A 267 -6.09 4.26 -28.24
CA LEU A 267 -6.04 2.92 -28.79
C LEU A 267 -5.04 2.84 -29.95
N ALA A 268 -4.95 3.88 -30.78
CA ALA A 268 -3.94 3.98 -31.84
C ALA A 268 -2.50 3.84 -31.29
N ASP A 269 -2.18 4.52 -30.19
CA ASP A 269 -0.86 4.46 -29.55
C ASP A 269 -0.59 3.08 -28.97
N CYS A 270 -1.60 2.46 -28.35
CA CYS A 270 -1.53 1.08 -27.85
C CYS A 270 -1.21 0.09 -28.98
N LYS A 271 -1.90 0.20 -30.13
CA LYS A 271 -1.65 -0.63 -31.32
C LYS A 271 -0.24 -0.39 -31.86
N ALA A 272 0.25 0.85 -31.86
CA ALA A 272 1.61 1.18 -32.27
C ALA A 272 2.67 0.58 -31.34
N ILE A 273 2.44 0.58 -30.02
CA ILE A 273 3.31 -0.08 -29.04
C ILE A 273 3.37 -1.59 -29.32
N ILE A 274 2.23 -2.23 -29.56
CA ILE A 274 2.18 -3.66 -29.90
C ILE A 274 2.91 -3.94 -31.22
N ALA A 275 2.72 -3.12 -32.25
CA ALA A 275 3.37 -3.32 -33.54
C ALA A 275 4.89 -3.16 -33.48
N ASN A 276 5.38 -2.25 -32.63
CA ASN A 276 6.80 -1.87 -32.56
C ASN A 276 7.53 -2.41 -31.31
N HIS A 277 6.91 -3.32 -30.56
CA HIS A 277 7.41 -3.80 -29.27
C HIS A 277 8.82 -4.39 -29.35
N GLN A 278 9.21 -5.00 -30.48
CA GLN A 278 10.54 -5.58 -30.66
C GLN A 278 11.63 -4.51 -30.70
N THR A 279 11.37 -3.38 -31.36
CA THR A 279 12.33 -2.30 -31.58
C THR A 279 12.31 -1.22 -30.49
N GLN A 280 11.22 -1.12 -29.72
CA GLN A 280 11.08 -0.09 -28.69
C GLN A 280 11.85 -0.50 -27.42
N PRO A 281 12.82 0.32 -26.94
CA PRO A 281 13.50 0.08 -25.67
C PRO A 281 12.63 0.54 -24.50
N LEU A 282 12.71 -0.16 -23.36
CA LEU A 282 12.16 0.34 -22.09
C LEU A 282 13.09 1.46 -21.58
N ARG A 283 12.53 2.56 -21.07
CA ARG A 283 13.30 3.74 -20.62
C ARG A 283 13.42 3.82 -19.09
N HIS A 284 12.33 3.49 -18.40
CA HIS A 284 12.17 3.66 -16.97
C HIS A 284 12.25 2.34 -16.22
N PHE A 285 11.93 1.24 -16.90
CA PHE A 285 12.01 -0.10 -16.31
C PHE A 285 13.33 -0.83 -16.66
N TYR A 286 14.32 -0.18 -17.28
CA TYR A 286 15.63 -0.80 -17.59
C TYR A 286 16.63 -0.68 -16.43
N LYS A 287 16.69 -1.74 -15.63
CA LYS A 287 17.91 -2.45 -15.21
C LYS A 287 17.45 -3.89 -14.96
N ASP A 288 17.86 -4.85 -15.80
CA ASP A 288 17.42 -6.25 -15.68
C ASP A 288 17.64 -6.78 -14.26
N GLU A 289 18.76 -6.36 -13.64
CA GLU A 289 19.09 -6.62 -12.24
C GLU A 289 18.00 -6.17 -11.26
N TYR A 290 17.32 -5.04 -11.48
CA TYR A 290 16.27 -4.52 -10.59
C TYR A 290 14.90 -5.19 -10.83
N GLN A 291 14.59 -5.60 -12.06
CA GLN A 291 13.35 -6.32 -12.33
C GLN A 291 13.40 -7.75 -11.79
N GLU A 292 14.52 -8.45 -12.00
CA GLU A 292 14.76 -9.77 -11.41
C GLU A 292 14.69 -9.68 -9.88
N LEU A 293 15.31 -8.65 -9.30
CA LEU A 293 15.26 -8.33 -7.89
C LEU A 293 13.84 -8.17 -7.33
N ILE A 294 13.02 -7.34 -7.99
CA ILE A 294 11.64 -7.09 -7.58
C ILE A 294 10.82 -8.39 -7.70
N LYS A 295 11.00 -9.13 -8.79
CA LYS A 295 10.28 -10.40 -9.03
C LYS A 295 10.64 -11.46 -8.00
N GLU A 296 11.93 -11.61 -7.66
CA GLU A 296 12.39 -12.52 -6.61
C GLU A 296 11.82 -12.14 -5.24
N ILE A 297 11.84 -10.85 -4.88
CA ILE A 297 11.23 -10.35 -3.65
C ILE A 297 9.72 -10.60 -3.63
N GLU A 298 9.02 -10.38 -4.74
CA GLU A 298 7.58 -10.60 -4.85
C GLU A 298 7.20 -12.07 -4.72
N GLN A 299 7.99 -12.98 -5.31
CA GLN A 299 7.78 -14.41 -5.16
C GLN A 299 7.97 -14.87 -3.71
N GLU A 300 9.05 -14.42 -3.05
CA GLU A 300 9.32 -14.76 -1.64
C GLU A 300 8.19 -14.27 -0.71
N LEU A 301 7.61 -13.10 -0.99
CA LEU A 301 6.46 -12.60 -0.23
C LEU A 301 5.22 -13.47 -0.42
N SER A 302 4.94 -13.91 -1.65
CA SER A 302 3.83 -14.82 -1.95
C SER A 302 4.00 -16.17 -1.26
N ASP A 303 5.20 -16.73 -1.32
CA ASP A 303 5.53 -18.01 -0.69
C ASP A 303 5.39 -17.92 0.84
N TYR A 304 5.83 -16.80 1.42
CA TYR A 304 5.72 -16.55 2.85
C TYR A 304 4.27 -16.38 3.32
N GLU A 305 3.43 -15.64 2.58
CA GLU A 305 1.99 -15.54 2.87
C GLU A 305 1.33 -16.93 2.88
N TYR A 306 1.64 -17.77 1.89
CA TYR A 306 1.15 -19.14 1.81
C TYR A 306 1.58 -19.96 3.04
N ILE A 307 2.83 -19.84 3.48
CA ILE A 307 3.34 -20.51 4.67
C ILE A 307 2.58 -20.08 5.92
N LEU A 308 2.39 -18.77 6.14
CA LEU A 308 1.68 -18.25 7.30
C LEU A 308 0.23 -18.75 7.37
N ARG A 309 -0.48 -18.74 6.22
CA ARG A 309 -1.84 -19.27 6.13
C ARG A 309 -1.91 -20.75 6.48
N LYS A 310 -0.92 -21.54 6.03
CA LYS A 310 -0.83 -22.99 6.31
C LYS A 310 -0.43 -23.30 7.75
N SER A 311 0.35 -22.43 8.40
CA SER A 311 0.93 -22.64 9.73
C SER A 311 0.06 -22.20 10.92
N GLU A 312 -1.26 -22.17 10.77
CA GLU A 312 -2.23 -21.71 11.79
C GLU A 312 -2.09 -20.23 12.22
N TYR A 313 -1.22 -19.45 11.58
CA TYR A 313 -1.04 -18.02 11.85
C TYR A 313 -1.92 -17.11 10.97
N SER A 314 -3.00 -17.67 10.42
CA SER A 314 -3.89 -16.98 9.47
C SER A 314 -4.46 -15.68 10.02
N GLU A 315 -4.69 -15.59 11.34
CA GLU A 315 -5.22 -14.40 11.99
C GLU A 315 -4.24 -13.20 12.01
N HIS A 316 -2.94 -13.46 11.86
CA HIS A 316 -1.89 -12.44 11.89
C HIS A 316 -1.36 -12.07 10.51
N VAL A 317 -1.82 -12.75 9.45
CA VAL A 317 -1.33 -12.56 8.08
C VAL A 317 -1.48 -11.11 7.63
N ASP A 318 -2.65 -10.51 7.83
CA ASP A 318 -2.92 -9.15 7.37
C ASP A 318 -1.99 -8.13 8.05
N ASP A 319 -1.77 -8.26 9.36
CA ASP A 319 -0.89 -7.37 10.13
C ASP A 319 0.58 -7.52 9.70
N ILE A 320 1.04 -8.77 9.57
CA ILE A 320 2.42 -9.08 9.14
C ILE A 320 2.67 -8.53 7.74
N MET A 321 1.78 -8.84 6.80
CA MET A 321 1.93 -8.44 5.41
C MET A 321 1.83 -6.93 5.23
N SER A 322 0.96 -6.25 6.00
CA SER A 322 0.85 -4.79 5.98
C SER A 322 2.18 -4.11 6.35
N ILE A 323 2.80 -4.52 7.47
CA ILE A 323 4.08 -3.96 7.91
C ILE A 323 5.19 -4.32 6.91
N LEU A 324 5.20 -5.56 6.42
CA LEU A 324 6.22 -6.07 5.50
C LEU A 324 6.19 -5.32 4.16
N ILE A 325 5.00 -5.01 3.64
CA ILE A 325 4.81 -4.17 2.46
C ILE A 325 5.35 -2.76 2.72
N GLY A 326 5.04 -2.16 3.87
CA GLY A 326 5.55 -0.84 4.23
C GLY A 326 7.08 -0.78 4.25
N LEU A 327 7.73 -1.79 4.84
CA LEU A 327 9.20 -1.91 4.86
C LEU A 327 9.79 -2.10 3.46
N LYS A 328 9.16 -2.92 2.61
CA LYS A 328 9.56 -3.11 1.20
C LYS A 328 9.47 -1.81 0.43
N GLU A 329 8.35 -1.08 0.53
CA GLU A 329 8.14 0.18 -0.17
C GLU A 329 9.19 1.22 0.23
N GLN A 330 9.50 1.30 1.52
CA GLN A 330 10.55 2.19 2.01
C GLN A 330 11.94 1.77 1.51
N LEU A 331 12.27 0.47 1.57
CA LEU A 331 13.53 -0.04 1.05
C LEU A 331 13.71 0.29 -0.44
N HIS A 332 12.65 0.12 -1.24
CA HIS A 332 12.67 0.48 -2.65
C HIS A 332 12.92 1.98 -2.86
N SER A 333 12.19 2.84 -2.13
CA SER A 333 12.39 4.29 -2.20
C SER A 333 13.83 4.69 -1.84
N ASP A 334 14.43 4.04 -0.84
CA ASP A 334 15.82 4.27 -0.47
C ASP A 334 16.79 3.78 -1.56
N MET A 335 16.52 2.64 -2.18
CA MET A 335 17.34 2.09 -3.27
C MET A 335 17.32 2.99 -4.49
N ASP A 336 16.17 3.60 -4.81
CA ASP A 336 16.05 4.58 -5.89
C ASP A 336 16.87 5.84 -5.61
N HIS A 337 16.84 6.31 -4.35
CA HIS A 337 17.48 7.56 -3.97
C HIS A 337 19.00 7.44 -3.73
N PHE A 338 19.44 6.34 -3.10
CA PHE A 338 20.83 6.16 -2.65
C PHE A 338 21.60 5.06 -3.42
N GLY A 339 20.91 4.28 -4.25
CA GLY A 339 21.45 3.15 -4.99
C GLY A 339 21.34 1.82 -4.22
N ALA A 340 20.94 0.75 -4.92
CA ALA A 340 20.69 -0.58 -4.35
C ALA A 340 21.85 -1.12 -3.49
N ASP A 341 23.08 -1.13 -4.02
CA ASP A 341 24.23 -1.66 -3.30
C ASP A 341 24.50 -0.93 -1.98
N LYS A 342 24.35 0.40 -1.97
CA LYS A 342 24.58 1.22 -0.78
C LYS A 342 23.53 0.94 0.29
N VAL A 343 22.29 0.70 -0.12
CA VAL A 343 21.17 0.43 0.78
C VAL A 343 21.20 -0.99 1.32
N LEU A 344 21.38 -1.99 0.45
CA LEU A 344 21.34 -3.40 0.84
C LEU A 344 22.54 -3.79 1.73
N ARG A 345 23.70 -3.15 1.52
CA ARG A 345 24.87 -3.35 2.40
C ARG A 345 24.65 -2.88 3.84
N ARG A 346 23.65 -2.05 4.12
CA ARG A 346 23.27 -1.71 5.50
C ARG A 346 22.81 -2.94 6.28
N PHE A 347 22.30 -3.96 5.59
CA PHE A 347 21.75 -5.17 6.19
C PHE A 347 22.64 -6.38 5.94
N VAL A 348 23.26 -6.45 4.76
CA VAL A 348 24.02 -7.62 4.34
C VAL A 348 25.51 -7.41 4.57
N MET A 349 26.12 -8.27 5.38
CA MET A 349 27.55 -8.29 5.68
C MET A 349 28.34 -8.94 4.54
N ALA A 350 28.20 -8.43 3.32
CA ALA A 350 28.92 -8.88 2.14
C ALA A 350 29.12 -7.75 1.12
N ARG A 351 30.07 -7.95 0.20
CA ARG A 351 30.36 -6.98 -0.87
C ARG A 351 29.31 -6.99 -1.99
N ARG A 352 28.58 -8.08 -2.16
CA ARG A 352 27.49 -8.20 -3.14
C ARG A 352 26.14 -7.94 -2.46
N SER A 353 25.17 -7.51 -3.25
CA SER A 353 23.78 -7.30 -2.81
C SER A 353 23.03 -8.63 -2.69
N TYR A 354 22.36 -8.85 -1.55
CA TYR A 354 21.53 -10.04 -1.27
C TYR A 354 20.13 -9.63 -0.76
N PRO A 355 19.26 -9.15 -1.66
CA PRO A 355 17.89 -8.70 -1.36
C PRO A 355 17.02 -9.65 -0.53
N LEU A 356 17.01 -10.93 -0.90
CA LEU A 356 16.15 -11.94 -0.26
C LEU A 356 16.51 -12.09 1.22
N GLU A 357 17.76 -11.85 1.57
CA GLU A 357 18.20 -11.89 2.96
C GLU A 357 17.72 -10.67 3.75
N VAL A 358 17.58 -9.52 3.11
CA VAL A 358 16.92 -8.34 3.71
C VAL A 358 15.43 -8.61 3.91
N MET A 359 14.78 -9.25 2.94
CA MET A 359 13.37 -9.63 3.08
C MET A 359 13.13 -10.60 4.23
N ARG A 360 14.00 -11.59 4.44
CA ARG A 360 13.92 -12.52 5.59
C ARG A 360 14.15 -11.83 6.94
N LEU A 361 15.02 -10.83 6.98
CA LEU A 361 15.18 -9.97 8.14
C LEU A 361 13.86 -9.24 8.43
N PHE A 362 13.24 -8.64 7.41
CA PHE A 362 11.96 -7.95 7.58
C PHE A 362 10.84 -8.88 8.03
N GLN A 363 10.70 -10.08 7.45
CA GLN A 363 9.75 -11.11 7.91
C GLN A 363 9.91 -11.39 9.41
N SER A 364 11.15 -11.59 9.87
CA SER A 364 11.45 -11.88 11.28
C SER A 364 11.07 -10.71 12.21
N ILE A 365 11.21 -9.47 11.75
CA ILE A 365 10.84 -8.27 12.49
C ILE A 365 9.33 -8.04 12.51
N THR A 366 8.63 -8.31 11.42
CA THR A 366 7.17 -8.20 11.40
C THR A 366 6.52 -9.24 12.33
N GLU A 367 7.05 -10.46 12.36
CA GLU A 367 6.62 -11.48 13.32
C GLU A 367 6.89 -11.05 14.77
N MET A 368 8.05 -10.43 15.04
CA MET A 368 8.39 -9.87 16.35
C MET A 368 7.38 -8.81 16.79
N MET A 369 7.00 -7.89 15.90
CA MET A 369 6.05 -6.82 16.21
C MET A 369 4.69 -7.38 16.59
N VAL A 370 4.19 -8.36 15.84
CA VAL A 370 2.93 -9.04 16.20
C VAL A 370 3.05 -9.76 17.53
N LYS A 371 4.12 -10.54 17.76
CA LYS A 371 4.36 -11.23 19.04
C LYS A 371 4.38 -10.31 20.26
N THR A 372 4.83 -9.07 20.07
CA THR A 372 5.01 -8.07 21.13
C THR A 372 3.85 -7.09 21.20
N ASN A 373 2.76 -7.31 20.45
CA ASN A 373 1.59 -6.43 20.36
C ASN A 373 1.96 -4.99 19.93
N ARG A 374 2.93 -4.84 19.04
CA ARG A 374 3.41 -3.56 18.47
C ARG A 374 3.04 -3.41 17.00
N HIS A 375 2.05 -4.15 16.50
CA HIS A 375 1.65 -4.11 15.09
C HIS A 375 1.08 -2.74 14.67
N ASP A 376 0.59 -1.94 15.62
CA ASP A 376 0.13 -0.56 15.38
C ASP A 376 1.29 0.47 15.35
N GLU A 377 2.51 0.10 15.75
CA GLU A 377 3.66 0.99 15.70
C GLU A 377 4.26 1.03 14.29
N SER A 378 4.73 2.19 13.84
CA SER A 378 5.40 2.29 12.54
C SER A 378 6.80 1.67 12.59
N ALA A 379 7.10 0.77 11.67
CA ALA A 379 8.45 0.28 11.42
C ALA A 379 9.06 1.00 10.22
N SER A 380 10.29 1.48 10.34
CA SER A 380 10.98 2.18 9.26
C SER A 380 12.48 1.89 9.18
N VAL A 381 12.98 1.70 7.96
CA VAL A 381 14.42 1.69 7.68
C VAL A 381 14.98 3.07 8.04
N VAL A 382 16.08 3.12 8.79
CA VAL A 382 16.70 4.38 9.22
C VAL A 382 18.14 4.47 8.77
N ASP A 383 18.55 5.70 8.46
CA ASP A 383 19.90 6.22 8.33
C ASP A 383 20.90 5.46 7.42
N VAL A 384 21.52 6.20 6.49
CA VAL A 384 22.49 5.63 5.54
C VAL A 384 23.87 5.42 6.17
N GLU A 385 24.15 6.09 7.29
CA GLU A 385 25.50 6.20 7.82
C GLU A 385 25.68 5.69 9.26
N HIS A 386 24.61 5.18 9.90
CA HIS A 386 24.65 4.71 11.29
C HIS A 386 24.59 3.19 11.39
N LEU A 387 25.09 2.65 12.51
CA LEU A 387 25.06 1.22 12.81
C LEU A 387 23.62 0.68 12.90
N ASN A 388 22.70 1.46 13.47
CA ASN A 388 21.28 1.13 13.52
C ASN A 388 20.63 1.42 12.17
N ASN A 389 20.01 0.41 11.59
CA ASN A 389 19.38 0.48 10.28
C ASN A 389 17.85 0.28 10.35
N MET A 390 17.31 0.07 11.55
CA MET A 390 15.89 -0.19 11.77
C MET A 390 15.35 0.56 12.99
N GLN A 391 14.15 1.15 12.85
CA GLN A 391 13.42 1.82 13.91
C GLN A 391 11.98 1.29 14.01
N ILE A 392 11.48 1.08 15.23
CA ILE A 392 10.07 0.78 15.53
C ILE A 392 9.55 1.80 16.53
N GLY A 393 8.47 2.50 16.15
CA GLY A 393 7.94 3.63 16.91
C GLY A 393 9.01 4.71 17.15
N GLU A 394 8.93 5.41 18.27
CA GLU A 394 9.89 6.48 18.60
C GLU A 394 11.11 5.99 19.40
N LYS A 395 11.00 4.81 20.03
CA LYS A 395 11.93 4.40 21.11
C LYS A 395 12.85 3.24 20.74
N LEU A 396 12.47 2.40 19.79
CA LEU A 396 13.21 1.18 19.49
C LEU A 396 14.06 1.37 18.25
N ARG A 397 15.37 1.19 18.40
CA ARG A 397 16.34 1.21 17.31
C ARG A 397 17.28 0.03 17.45
N PHE A 398 17.57 -0.63 16.33
CA PHE A 398 18.47 -1.78 16.31
C PHE A 398 19.15 -1.91 14.94
N SER A 399 20.18 -2.74 14.91
CA SER A 399 20.94 -3.10 13.72
C SER A 399 20.56 -4.51 13.28
N LEU A 400 19.94 -4.65 12.12
CA LEU A 400 19.67 -5.93 11.48
C LEU A 400 20.83 -6.33 10.59
N ARG A 401 21.37 -7.54 10.78
CA ARG A 401 22.53 -8.01 10.02
C ARG A 401 22.33 -9.44 9.55
N THR A 402 22.70 -9.71 8.31
CA THR A 402 22.65 -11.06 7.72
C THR A 402 23.91 -11.36 6.91
N LEU A 403 24.26 -12.64 6.84
CA LEU A 403 25.27 -13.16 5.93
C LEU A 403 24.58 -13.73 4.69
N PRO A 404 25.24 -13.78 3.53
CA PRO A 404 24.73 -14.55 2.39
C PRO A 404 24.41 -16.01 2.77
N ALA A 405 23.53 -16.67 2.01
CA ALA A 405 22.91 -17.99 2.30
C ALA A 405 23.85 -19.20 2.56
N ALA A 406 25.16 -19.02 2.68
CA ALA A 406 26.08 -20.10 3.04
C ALA A 406 25.78 -20.61 4.46
N ARG A 407 25.08 -21.74 4.54
CA ARG A 407 24.64 -22.38 5.81
C ARG A 407 25.75 -22.53 6.85
N SER A 408 26.97 -22.84 6.44
CA SER A 408 28.12 -23.03 7.35
C SER A 408 28.51 -21.76 8.10
N ALA A 409 28.41 -20.59 7.47
CA ALA A 409 28.76 -19.33 8.10
C ALA A 409 27.67 -18.83 9.07
N ARG A 410 26.41 -19.24 8.85
CA ARG A 410 25.26 -18.84 9.69
C ARG A 410 25.10 -19.68 10.95
N SER A 411 25.73 -20.83 11.05
CA SER A 411 25.65 -21.70 12.23
C SER A 411 26.70 -21.40 13.31
N ASP A 412 27.76 -20.65 12.96
CA ASP A 412 28.89 -20.39 13.85
C ASP A 412 28.91 -18.94 14.33
N ALA A 413 28.70 -18.75 15.64
CA ALA A 413 28.68 -17.44 16.28
C ALA A 413 30.01 -16.68 16.12
N ASN A 414 31.16 -17.39 16.14
CA ASN A 414 32.47 -16.74 15.99
C ASN A 414 32.64 -16.20 14.56
N LEU A 415 32.20 -16.95 13.55
CA LEU A 415 32.25 -16.49 12.16
C LEU A 415 31.32 -15.30 11.93
N ILE A 416 30.12 -15.31 12.50
CA ILE A 416 29.17 -14.19 12.42
C ILE A 416 29.77 -12.93 13.05
N MET A 417 30.32 -13.06 14.26
CA MET A 417 30.94 -11.94 14.98
C MET A 417 32.16 -11.37 14.24
N ASN A 418 33.00 -12.24 13.67
CA ASN A 418 34.11 -11.80 12.81
C ASN A 418 33.62 -11.00 11.62
N ASN A 419 32.63 -11.50 10.87
CA ASN A 419 32.10 -10.80 9.70
C ASN A 419 31.42 -9.49 10.07
N PHE A 420 30.75 -9.43 11.22
CA PHE A 420 30.16 -8.19 11.72
C PHE A 420 31.23 -7.13 11.98
N ILE A 421 32.28 -7.47 12.73
CA ILE A 421 33.39 -6.55 13.01
C ILE A 421 34.09 -6.11 11.73
N ASP A 422 34.29 -7.03 10.78
CA ASP A 422 34.87 -6.73 9.48
C ASP A 422 34.05 -5.71 8.72
N HIS A 423 32.74 -5.95 8.66
CA HIS A 423 31.81 -5.13 7.92
C HIS A 423 31.68 -3.72 8.51
N THR A 424 31.54 -3.59 9.83
CA THR A 424 31.42 -2.28 10.50
C THR A 424 32.71 -1.46 10.40
N GLN A 425 33.88 -2.11 10.37
CA GLN A 425 35.17 -1.44 10.13
C GLN A 425 35.33 -1.01 8.66
N GLU A 426 35.05 -1.89 7.69
CA GLU A 426 35.15 -1.57 6.25
C GLU A 426 34.22 -0.42 5.85
N ASN A 427 33.07 -0.29 6.51
CA ASN A 427 32.06 0.75 6.22
C ASN A 427 32.10 1.96 7.17
N PHE A 428 33.12 2.06 8.04
CA PHE A 428 33.31 3.17 8.99
C PHE A 428 32.13 3.42 9.95
N GLU A 429 31.27 2.43 10.18
CA GLU A 429 30.04 2.55 10.98
C GLU A 429 30.33 2.81 12.47
N MET A 430 31.49 2.33 12.96
CA MET A 430 31.90 2.48 14.35
C MET A 430 32.10 3.93 14.80
N SER A 431 32.41 4.84 13.86
CA SER A 431 32.59 6.26 14.16
C SER A 431 31.31 6.94 14.67
N LYS A 432 30.15 6.29 14.47
CA LYS A 432 28.81 6.82 14.76
C LYS A 432 28.02 5.95 15.73
N ALA A 433 28.67 4.96 16.35
CA ALA A 433 28.09 4.14 17.42
C ALA A 433 28.10 4.91 18.75
N MET A 434 27.01 4.81 19.50
CA MET A 434 26.84 5.39 20.84
C MET A 434 27.13 4.39 21.96
N GLY A 435 27.20 3.09 21.66
CA GLY A 435 27.32 2.03 22.64
C GLY A 435 25.97 1.55 23.16
N GLY A 436 25.87 0.28 23.53
CA GLY A 436 24.62 -0.32 24.02
C GLY A 436 23.59 -0.66 22.94
N GLU A 437 23.91 -0.49 21.66
CA GLU A 437 23.03 -0.84 20.55
C GLU A 437 22.65 -2.33 20.56
N THR A 438 21.45 -2.63 20.05
CA THR A 438 21.01 -4.01 19.84
C THR A 438 21.32 -4.46 18.42
N ILE A 439 22.11 -5.54 18.29
CA ILE A 439 22.49 -6.12 17.00
C ILE A 439 21.76 -7.46 16.85
N ILE A 440 20.94 -7.58 15.80
CA ILE A 440 20.11 -8.74 15.53
C ILE A 440 20.63 -9.45 14.29
N PHE A 441 21.14 -10.67 14.46
CA PHE A 441 21.66 -11.49 13.36
C PHE A 441 20.61 -12.44 12.79
N ASP A 442 20.54 -12.56 11.47
CA ASP A 442 19.90 -13.70 10.83
C ASP A 442 20.82 -14.93 10.88
N THR A 443 20.55 -15.83 11.83
CA THR A 443 21.45 -16.93 12.17
C THR A 443 20.69 -18.14 12.71
N ASP A 444 21.22 -19.33 12.43
CA ASP A 444 20.78 -20.59 13.04
C ASP A 444 21.44 -20.83 14.41
N SER A 445 22.48 -20.05 14.71
CA SER A 445 23.22 -20.07 15.97
C SER A 445 22.42 -19.45 17.11
N ASP A 446 22.53 -20.03 18.30
CA ASP A 446 21.91 -19.51 19.51
C ASP A 446 22.75 -18.39 20.16
N ILE A 447 23.30 -17.47 19.35
CA ILE A 447 24.14 -16.35 19.82
C ILE A 447 23.45 -15.50 20.89
N CYS A 448 22.13 -15.37 20.77
CA CYS A 448 21.23 -14.71 21.71
C CYS A 448 21.13 -15.40 23.09
N GLN A 449 21.61 -16.64 23.22
CA GLN A 449 21.62 -17.43 24.45
C GLN A 449 23.03 -17.62 25.02
N LEU A 450 24.08 -17.15 24.34
CA LEU A 450 25.45 -17.29 24.82
C LEU A 450 25.68 -16.39 26.06
N PRO A 451 26.39 -16.89 27.08
CA PRO A 451 26.83 -16.07 28.20
C PRO A 451 27.69 -14.89 27.73
N LEU A 452 27.54 -13.74 28.39
CA LEU A 452 28.26 -12.51 28.04
C LEU A 452 29.78 -12.69 28.01
N ASP A 453 30.33 -13.48 28.95
CA ASP A 453 31.77 -13.76 28.99
C ASP A 453 32.27 -14.51 27.75
N GLN A 454 31.45 -15.41 27.18
CA GLN A 454 31.80 -16.12 25.96
C GLN A 454 31.83 -15.17 24.76
N ILE A 455 30.82 -14.29 24.65
CA ILE A 455 30.77 -13.26 23.61
C ILE A 455 31.98 -12.31 23.74
N ASN A 456 32.31 -11.89 24.96
CA ASN A 456 33.44 -11.02 25.23
C ASN A 456 34.78 -11.67 24.86
N ASN A 457 34.96 -12.95 25.19
CA ASN A 457 36.15 -13.70 24.80
C ASN A 457 36.25 -13.83 23.28
N THR A 458 35.15 -14.18 22.60
CA THR A 458 35.09 -14.18 21.14
C THR A 458 35.54 -12.84 20.57
N ILE A 459 35.03 -11.70 21.08
CA ILE A 459 35.42 -10.37 20.60
C ILE A 459 36.92 -10.12 20.80
N ILE A 460 37.49 -10.46 21.97
CA ILE A 460 38.90 -10.24 22.28
C ILE A 460 39.80 -11.08 21.36
N ASP A 461 39.37 -12.29 21.01
CA ASP A 461 40.15 -13.22 20.18
C ASP A 461 40.17 -12.83 18.69
N ILE A 462 39.31 -11.89 18.25
CA ILE A 462 39.28 -11.42 16.88
C ILE A 462 40.49 -10.50 16.61
N TYR A 463 41.38 -10.96 15.72
CA TYR A 463 42.66 -10.30 15.40
C TYR A 463 42.53 -8.79 15.15
N LYS A 464 41.48 -8.35 14.45
CA LYS A 464 41.24 -6.96 14.05
C LYS A 464 40.86 -6.01 15.20
N VAL A 465 40.51 -6.55 16.36
CA VAL A 465 40.18 -5.75 17.56
C VAL A 465 41.02 -6.15 18.78
N LYS A 466 41.72 -7.28 18.72
CA LYS A 466 42.58 -7.81 19.79
C LYS A 466 43.55 -6.78 20.38
N ASP A 467 44.09 -5.89 19.55
CA ASP A 467 45.06 -4.87 19.98
C ASP A 467 44.45 -3.47 20.16
N ASN A 468 43.16 -3.29 19.87
CA ASN A 468 42.45 -2.01 20.01
C ASN A 468 41.42 -2.07 21.14
N LYS A 469 41.82 -1.61 22.34
CA LYS A 469 40.97 -1.58 23.53
C LYS A 469 39.69 -0.79 23.34
N GLN A 470 39.73 0.33 22.62
CA GLN A 470 38.53 1.15 22.39
C GLN A 470 37.49 0.39 21.57
N HIS A 471 37.92 -0.28 20.48
CA HIS A 471 37.03 -1.12 19.69
C HIS A 471 36.48 -2.29 20.51
N GLN A 472 37.30 -2.93 21.34
CA GLN A 472 36.81 -4.00 22.23
C GLN A 472 35.72 -3.52 23.16
N GLU A 473 35.91 -2.39 23.86
CA GLU A 473 34.90 -1.86 24.77
C GLU A 473 33.59 -1.52 24.03
N PHE A 474 33.69 -0.96 22.83
CA PHE A 474 32.51 -0.72 22.00
C PHE A 474 31.76 -2.00 21.63
N TYR A 475 32.43 -2.98 21.03
CA TYR A 475 31.77 -4.23 20.64
C TYR A 475 31.25 -5.02 21.85
N LYS A 476 31.95 -4.99 22.99
CA LYS A 476 31.45 -5.62 24.24
C LYS A 476 30.21 -4.93 24.80
N SER A 477 30.03 -3.63 24.51
CA SER A 477 28.86 -2.88 24.97
C SER A 477 27.55 -3.25 24.25
N PHE A 478 27.63 -3.86 23.06
CA PHE A 478 26.46 -4.18 22.25
C PHE A 478 25.66 -5.37 22.78
N ARG A 479 24.34 -5.34 22.53
CA ARG A 479 23.41 -6.43 22.86
C ARG A 479 23.19 -7.31 21.64
N TYR A 480 23.80 -8.48 21.61
CA TYR A 480 23.67 -9.43 20.50
C TYR A 480 22.41 -10.30 20.61
N ARG A 481 21.66 -10.39 19.52
CA ARG A 481 20.38 -11.11 19.40
C ARG A 481 20.32 -11.88 18.08
N CYS A 482 19.31 -12.75 17.95
CA CYS A 482 19.15 -13.66 16.82
C CYS A 482 17.71 -13.59 16.27
N THR A 483 17.51 -13.70 14.96
CA THR A 483 16.16 -13.76 14.34
C THR A 483 15.40 -15.01 14.73
N LYS A 484 16.10 -16.12 15.02
CA LYS A 484 15.52 -17.41 15.42
C LYS A 484 14.49 -17.29 16.54
N CYS A 485 14.75 -16.47 17.55
CA CYS A 485 13.83 -16.32 18.69
C CYS A 485 12.70 -15.29 18.48
N LEU A 486 12.74 -14.55 17.36
CA LEU A 486 11.73 -13.56 16.99
C LEU A 486 10.53 -14.17 16.24
N LYS A 487 10.76 -15.24 15.48
CA LYS A 487 9.75 -15.90 14.63
C LYS A 487 8.59 -16.51 15.41
N LEU A 488 7.35 -16.37 14.94
CA LEU A 488 6.10 -17.01 15.40
C LEU A 488 6.26 -18.49 15.70
N SER A 489 6.98 -19.22 14.84
CA SER A 489 7.23 -20.65 15.02
C SER A 489 8.08 -21.01 16.24
N PHE A 490 8.83 -20.06 16.82
CA PHE A 490 9.69 -20.30 17.97
C PHE A 490 8.88 -20.45 19.27
N LYS A 491 9.02 -21.62 19.92
CA LYS A 491 8.32 -22.01 21.16
C LYS A 491 9.14 -21.82 22.45
N GLY A 492 10.34 -21.26 22.38
CA GLY A 492 11.22 -21.04 23.54
C GLY A 492 11.05 -19.67 24.21
N LYS A 493 11.83 -19.42 25.27
CA LYS A 493 11.92 -18.09 25.91
C LYS A 493 12.96 -17.23 25.17
N CYS A 494 12.57 -16.02 24.77
CA CYS A 494 13.45 -15.02 24.17
C CYS A 494 13.45 -13.81 25.10
N PRO A 495 14.52 -13.57 25.89
CA PRO A 495 14.57 -12.47 26.86
C PRO A 495 14.29 -11.09 26.22
N PHE A 496 14.73 -10.93 24.98
CA PHE A 496 14.48 -9.71 24.21
C PHE A 496 12.99 -9.49 23.90
N LEU A 497 12.24 -10.54 23.54
CA LEU A 497 10.79 -10.40 23.33
C LEU A 497 10.06 -10.07 24.63
N GLN A 498 10.53 -10.57 25.78
CA GLN A 498 9.97 -10.25 27.10
C GLN A 498 10.20 -8.78 27.46
N GLU A 499 11.44 -8.31 27.29
CA GLU A 499 11.79 -6.89 27.45
C GLU A 499 10.90 -5.98 26.58
N LEU A 500 10.67 -6.36 25.33
CA LEU A 500 9.82 -5.60 24.41
C LEU A 500 8.33 -5.60 24.78
N LYS A 501 7.85 -6.65 25.46
CA LYS A 501 6.48 -6.73 26.01
C LYS A 501 6.30 -5.89 27.28
N GLY A 502 7.41 -5.56 27.96
CA GLY A 502 7.38 -4.94 29.28
C GLY A 502 7.21 -5.93 30.44
N ASP A 503 7.58 -7.21 30.21
CA ASP A 503 7.55 -8.30 31.20
C ASP A 503 8.86 -8.45 31.98
#